data_AF-A0A812WMM0-F1
#
_entry.id   AF-A0A812WMM0-F1
#
_cell.length_a   1.000
_cell.length_b   1.000
_cell.length_c   1.000
_cell.angle_alpha   90.00
_cell.angle_beta   90.00
_cell.angle_gamma   90.00
#
_symmetry.space_group_name_H-M   'P 1'
#
loop_
_entity.id
_entity.type
_entity.pdbx_description
1 polymer ?
#
loop_
_entity_poly.entity_id
_entity_poly.type
_entity_poly.pdbx_seq_one_letter_code
_entity_poly.pdbx_strand_id
1 'polypeptide(L)'
;VRHFVGLRCPPGNALPSGSDTSFGASGDVSAVEWIGDKSVQEMRLRFLGEADVESTEENESKWKRLDLFEGEYLRLLRGRTHDLAKPSWLMWVTNFGRCLSLGGPVANPVPTFSFACSEGHEIIGTSMGPGGEIIGIEQRSLPRSRQINK
;
A
#
# COMPACT_ATOMS: atom_id res chain seq x y z
N VAL A 1 19.80 50.19 -0.77
CA VAL A 1 18.56 49.85 -0.04
C VAL A 1 17.53 49.40 -1.06
N ARG A 2 17.35 48.08 -1.24
CA ARG A 2 16.32 47.50 -2.12
C ARG A 2 15.29 46.83 -1.22
N HIS A 3 14.06 47.34 -1.27
CA HIS A 3 12.94 46.82 -0.50
C HIS A 3 12.45 45.51 -1.13
N PHE A 4 12.56 44.41 -0.40
CA PHE A 4 11.82 43.18 -0.67
C PHE A 4 10.38 43.37 -0.19
N VAL A 5 9.43 43.34 -1.12
CA VAL A 5 8.00 43.24 -0.80
C VAL A 5 7.66 41.76 -0.77
N GLY A 6 7.44 41.23 0.43
CA GLY A 6 6.97 39.86 0.62
C GLY A 6 5.52 39.71 0.16
N LEU A 7 5.30 38.87 -0.85
CA LEU A 7 3.96 38.40 -1.21
C LEU A 7 3.50 37.40 -0.14
N ARG A 8 2.59 37.86 0.73
CA ARG A 8 1.81 37.00 1.62
C ARG A 8 0.74 36.30 0.79
N CYS A 9 0.83 34.99 0.64
CA CYS A 9 -0.32 34.19 0.20
C CYS A 9 -1.39 34.20 1.31
N PRO A 10 -2.67 34.46 0.98
CA PRO A 10 -3.76 34.30 1.95
C PRO A 10 -3.91 32.82 2.33
N PRO A 11 -4.42 32.50 3.54
CA PRO A 11 -4.82 31.14 3.88
C PRO A 11 -6.00 30.75 2.97
N GLY A 12 -5.67 30.08 1.87
CA GLY A 12 -6.66 29.39 1.04
C GLY A 12 -7.21 28.22 1.84
N ASN A 13 -8.52 28.24 2.05
CA ASN A 13 -9.28 27.10 2.55
C ASN A 13 -8.86 25.85 1.79
N ALA A 14 -8.20 24.92 2.48
CA ALA A 14 -8.00 23.58 1.95
C ALA A 14 -9.39 23.01 1.68
N LEU A 15 -9.65 22.74 0.40
CA LEU A 15 -10.80 21.99 -0.07
C LEU A 15 -10.93 20.70 0.75
N PRO A 16 -12.14 20.22 1.07
CA PRO A 16 -12.29 18.88 1.59
C PRO A 16 -11.68 17.94 0.55
N SER A 17 -10.62 17.22 0.94
CA SER A 17 -10.02 16.16 0.13
C SER A 17 -11.05 15.05 0.03
N GLY A 18 -11.95 15.19 -0.94
CA GLY A 18 -13.00 14.25 -1.25
C GLY A 18 -12.40 13.01 -1.86
N SER A 19 -12.06 12.06 -1.00
CA SER A 19 -12.35 10.64 -1.18
C SER A 19 -12.05 9.95 0.15
N ASP A 20 -12.96 10.13 1.11
CA ASP A 20 -13.19 9.12 2.15
C ASP A 20 -13.75 7.88 1.42
N THR A 21 -12.89 7.18 0.70
CA THR A 21 -13.07 5.74 0.55
C THR A 21 -12.64 5.15 1.88
N SER A 22 -13.44 5.38 2.92
CA SER A 22 -13.46 4.51 4.08
C SER A 22 -13.95 3.16 3.56
N PHE A 23 -13.04 2.38 2.96
CA PHE A 23 -13.31 1.01 2.63
C PHE A 23 -13.71 0.36 3.94
N GLY A 24 -15.00 0.01 4.05
CA GLY A 24 -15.57 -0.75 5.15
C GLY A 24 -15.06 -2.19 5.13
N ALA A 25 -13.74 -2.36 5.01
CA ALA A 25 -13.05 -3.63 5.08
C ALA A 25 -13.18 -4.14 6.51
N SER A 26 -14.27 -4.87 6.76
CA SER A 26 -14.61 -5.43 8.07
C SER A 26 -13.73 -6.60 8.47
N GLY A 27 -12.83 -7.09 7.59
CA GLY A 27 -12.02 -8.28 7.79
C GLY A 27 -10.52 -8.01 7.79
N ASP A 28 -9.74 -8.99 8.24
CA ASP A 28 -8.26 -9.00 8.18
C ASP A 28 -7.77 -9.13 6.75
N VAL A 29 -6.61 -8.54 6.43
CA VAL A 29 -5.97 -8.76 5.13
C VAL A 29 -5.66 -10.24 5.00
N SER A 30 -6.16 -10.88 3.95
CA SER A 30 -6.01 -12.30 3.69
C SER A 30 -5.00 -12.59 2.58
N ALA A 31 -4.88 -11.69 1.60
CA ALA A 31 -3.96 -11.87 0.49
C ALA A 31 -3.49 -10.53 -0.09
N VAL A 32 -2.34 -10.59 -0.75
CA VAL A 32 -1.84 -9.54 -1.64
C VAL A 32 -1.98 -10.04 -3.06
N GLU A 33 -2.65 -9.26 -3.91
CA GLU A 33 -2.83 -9.56 -5.32
C GLU A 33 -2.17 -8.48 -6.17
N TRP A 34 -1.60 -8.88 -7.31
CA TRP A 34 -0.96 -7.93 -8.23
C TRP A 34 -0.98 -8.39 -9.68
N ILE A 35 -0.86 -7.41 -10.58
CA ILE A 35 -0.62 -7.63 -12.01
C ILE A 35 0.82 -7.19 -12.33
N GLY A 36 1.50 -8.02 -13.11
CA GLY A 36 2.78 -7.70 -13.73
C GLY A 36 3.94 -8.60 -13.29
N ASP A 37 4.89 -8.79 -14.22
CA ASP A 37 6.06 -9.65 -14.03
C ASP A 37 7.31 -8.82 -13.71
N LYS A 38 7.65 -7.88 -14.59
CA LYS A 38 8.87 -7.06 -14.48
C LYS A 38 8.69 -5.80 -13.65
N SER A 39 7.44 -5.34 -13.54
CA SER A 39 7.01 -4.19 -12.75
C SER A 39 5.61 -4.48 -12.23
N VAL A 40 5.25 -3.86 -11.11
CA VAL A 40 3.92 -3.95 -10.54
C VAL A 40 3.06 -2.90 -11.24
N GLN A 41 2.10 -3.37 -12.03
CA GLN A 41 1.20 -2.50 -12.80
C GLN A 41 -0.01 -2.08 -11.98
N GLU A 42 -0.53 -3.03 -11.21
CA GLU A 42 -1.68 -2.89 -10.33
C GLU A 42 -1.45 -3.82 -9.13
N MET A 43 -1.99 -3.42 -7.98
CA MET A 43 -1.92 -4.19 -6.75
C MET A 43 -3.15 -3.89 -5.89
N ARG A 44 -3.66 -4.90 -5.21
CA ARG A 44 -4.73 -4.76 -4.23
C ARG A 44 -4.53 -5.71 -3.07
N LEU A 45 -5.15 -5.38 -1.95
CA LEU A 45 -5.26 -6.27 -0.80
C LEU A 45 -6.65 -6.89 -0.80
N ARG A 46 -6.72 -8.18 -0.49
CA ARG A 46 -8.00 -8.88 -0.25
C ARG A 46 -8.23 -8.98 1.24
N PHE A 47 -9.49 -8.87 1.63
CA PHE A 47 -9.89 -8.98 3.04
C PHE A 47 -10.71 -10.24 3.28
N LEU A 48 -10.55 -10.84 4.46
CA LEU A 48 -11.38 -11.96 4.90
C LEU A 48 -12.86 -11.57 4.89
N GLY A 49 -13.70 -12.42 4.32
CA GLY A 49 -15.15 -12.20 4.24
C GLY A 49 -15.58 -11.24 3.12
N GLU A 50 -14.65 -10.69 2.35
CA GLU A 50 -14.98 -10.02 1.09
C GLU A 50 -15.42 -11.08 0.07
N ALA A 51 -16.61 -10.92 -0.50
CA ALA A 51 -17.04 -11.80 -1.58
C ALA A 51 -16.05 -11.67 -2.75
N ASP A 52 -15.76 -12.78 -3.41
CA ASP A 52 -15.14 -12.73 -4.73
C ASP A 52 -16.16 -12.06 -5.65
N VAL A 53 -15.93 -10.77 -5.91
CA VAL A 53 -16.64 -10.06 -6.96
C VAL A 53 -16.36 -10.84 -8.22
N GLU A 54 -17.40 -11.40 -8.86
CA GLU A 54 -17.29 -12.17 -10.10
C GLU A 54 -16.58 -11.31 -11.15
N SER A 55 -15.25 -11.39 -11.20
CA SER A 55 -14.48 -10.82 -12.28
C SER A 55 -14.78 -11.67 -13.51
N THR A 56 -14.99 -11.03 -14.66
CA THR A 56 -15.01 -11.75 -15.92
C THR A 56 -13.72 -12.59 -16.04
N GLU A 57 -13.85 -13.88 -16.33
CA GLU A 57 -12.76 -14.88 -16.29
C GLU A 57 -11.48 -14.45 -17.04
N GLU A 58 -11.63 -13.62 -18.08
CA GLU A 58 -10.51 -13.06 -18.85
C GLU A 58 -9.57 -12.15 -18.03
N ASN A 59 -10.05 -11.50 -16.98
CA ASN A 59 -9.23 -10.60 -16.16
C ASN A 59 -8.56 -11.30 -14.98
N GLU A 60 -9.14 -12.36 -14.41
CA GLU A 60 -8.55 -13.07 -13.25
C GLU A 60 -7.22 -13.74 -13.61
N SER A 61 -7.10 -14.24 -14.82
CA SER A 61 -5.91 -14.98 -15.29
C SER A 61 -4.60 -14.16 -15.25
N LYS A 62 -4.68 -12.83 -15.12
CA LYS A 62 -3.50 -11.94 -15.03
C LYS A 62 -3.08 -11.64 -13.59
N TRP A 63 -3.98 -11.81 -12.64
CA TRP A 63 -3.68 -11.53 -11.24
C TRP A 63 -2.87 -12.68 -10.66
N LYS A 64 -1.76 -12.31 -10.02
CA LYS A 64 -1.04 -13.19 -9.13
C LYS A 64 -1.51 -12.92 -7.72
N ARG A 65 -1.45 -13.95 -6.89
CA ARG A 65 -1.94 -13.91 -5.52
C ARG A 65 -0.94 -14.53 -4.58
N LEU A 66 -0.84 -13.95 -3.40
CA LEU A 66 -0.10 -14.50 -2.29
C LEU A 66 -0.92 -14.38 -1.02
N ASP A 67 -1.29 -15.52 -0.45
CA ASP A 67 -2.06 -15.62 0.78
C ASP A 67 -1.21 -15.45 2.04
N LEU A 68 -1.75 -14.71 2.98
CA LEU A 68 -1.22 -14.57 4.34
C LEU A 68 -1.69 -15.75 5.19
N PHE A 69 -0.85 -16.20 6.11
CA PHE A 69 -1.24 -17.21 7.08
C PHE A 69 -2.22 -16.65 8.13
N GLU A 70 -2.88 -17.55 8.84
CA GLU A 70 -3.71 -17.17 9.98
C GLU A 70 -2.88 -16.40 11.02
N GLY A 71 -3.38 -15.24 11.44
CA GLY A 71 -2.68 -14.34 12.37
C GLY A 71 -1.50 -13.58 11.76
N GLU A 72 -1.18 -13.79 10.49
CA GLU A 72 -0.19 -12.99 9.76
C GLU A 72 -0.80 -11.67 9.29
N TYR A 73 -0.01 -10.61 9.31
CA TYR A 73 -0.42 -9.28 8.85
C TYR A 73 0.76 -8.46 8.34
N LEU A 74 0.46 -7.49 7.47
CA LEU A 74 1.45 -6.65 6.80
C LEU A 74 1.97 -5.55 7.75
N ARG A 75 3.30 -5.39 7.81
CA ARG A 75 4.00 -4.45 8.71
C ARG A 75 4.78 -3.37 7.99
N LEU A 76 5.32 -3.70 6.83
CA LEU A 76 6.24 -2.83 6.10
C LEU A 76 6.00 -2.99 4.61
N LEU A 77 6.00 -1.87 3.92
CA LEU A 77 6.03 -1.79 2.47
C LEU A 77 7.30 -1.06 2.05
N ARG A 78 8.08 -1.67 1.17
CA ARG A 78 9.23 -1.04 0.52
C ARG A 78 9.10 -1.21 -0.97
N GLY A 79 9.72 -0.31 -1.72
CA GLY A 79 9.74 -0.46 -3.15
C GLY A 79 10.65 0.52 -3.84
N ARG A 80 10.71 0.35 -5.16
CA ARG A 80 11.48 1.21 -6.05
C ARG A 80 10.61 1.61 -7.23
N THR A 81 10.62 2.90 -7.52
CA THR A 81 9.98 3.49 -8.71
C THR A 81 11.09 4.05 -9.60
N HIS A 82 11.11 3.65 -10.89
CA HIS A 82 12.15 4.09 -11.82
C HIS A 82 11.70 5.31 -12.66
N ASP A 83 10.43 5.38 -13.08
CA ASP A 83 9.83 6.52 -13.77
C ASP A 83 8.31 6.63 -13.48
N LEU A 84 7.92 7.76 -12.89
CA LEU A 84 6.59 8.41 -12.81
C LEU A 84 5.29 7.58 -12.82
N ALA A 85 5.22 6.45 -12.09
CA ALA A 85 3.99 5.98 -11.41
C ALA A 85 4.19 4.57 -10.86
N LYS A 86 4.70 3.67 -11.70
CA LYS A 86 4.61 2.23 -11.45
C LYS A 86 5.88 1.71 -10.77
N PRO A 87 5.75 1.05 -9.60
CA PRO A 87 6.90 0.47 -8.95
C PRO A 87 7.48 -0.67 -9.80
N SER A 88 8.78 -0.61 -10.08
CA SER A 88 9.49 -1.73 -10.73
C SER A 88 9.54 -2.95 -9.82
N TRP A 89 9.53 -2.71 -8.51
CA TRP A 89 9.58 -3.73 -7.48
C TRP A 89 8.94 -3.23 -6.19
N LEU A 90 8.23 -4.14 -5.51
CA LEU A 90 7.70 -3.97 -4.18
C LEU A 90 8.13 -5.13 -3.29
N MET A 91 8.29 -4.84 -2.01
CA MET A 91 8.49 -5.85 -0.97
C MET A 91 7.58 -5.53 0.22
N TRP A 92 6.71 -6.48 0.53
CA TRP A 92 5.97 -6.50 1.77
C TRP A 92 6.73 -7.29 2.82
N VAL A 93 6.71 -6.84 4.07
CA VAL A 93 7.20 -7.63 5.21
C VAL A 93 6.08 -7.80 6.22
N THR A 94 5.91 -9.03 6.69
CA THR A 94 4.85 -9.40 7.63
C THR A 94 5.36 -9.42 9.08
N ASN A 95 4.45 -9.54 10.04
CA ASN A 95 4.79 -9.73 11.45
C ASN A 95 5.55 -11.03 11.75
N PHE A 96 5.49 -12.02 10.85
CA PHE A 96 6.29 -13.25 10.93
C PHE A 96 7.67 -13.12 10.28
N GLY A 97 8.03 -11.93 9.78
CA GLY A 97 9.30 -11.69 9.10
C GLY A 97 9.36 -12.26 7.67
N ARG A 98 8.23 -12.70 7.10
CA ARG A 98 8.17 -13.12 5.70
C ARG A 98 8.30 -11.89 4.81
N CYS A 99 9.16 -12.00 3.79
CA CYS A 99 9.34 -10.98 2.75
C CYS A 99 8.63 -11.43 1.47
N LEU A 100 7.64 -10.66 1.02
CA LEU A 100 6.86 -10.93 -0.19
C LEU A 100 7.32 -9.96 -1.28
N SER A 101 8.09 -10.45 -2.24
CA SER A 101 8.60 -9.62 -3.34
C SER A 101 7.69 -9.70 -4.56
N LEU A 102 7.29 -8.55 -5.08
CA LEU A 102 6.43 -8.39 -6.24
C LEU A 102 7.19 -7.63 -7.34
N GLY A 103 6.94 -7.98 -8.60
CA GLY A 103 7.64 -7.41 -9.74
C GLY A 103 8.96 -8.13 -10.09
N GLY A 104 9.78 -7.49 -10.92
CA GLY A 104 10.92 -8.13 -11.56
C GLY A 104 12.19 -8.13 -10.71
N PRO A 105 13.21 -8.91 -11.12
CA PRO A 105 14.53 -8.81 -10.51
C PRO A 105 15.07 -7.39 -10.69
N VAL A 106 15.47 -6.77 -9.58
CA VAL A 106 16.03 -5.41 -9.58
C VAL A 106 17.54 -5.49 -9.53
N ALA A 107 18.21 -4.91 -10.53
CA ALA A 107 19.68 -4.83 -10.55
C ALA A 107 20.23 -4.02 -9.34
N ASN A 108 19.45 -3.04 -8.85
CA ASN A 108 19.76 -2.27 -7.66
C ASN A 108 18.62 -2.41 -6.62
N PRO A 109 18.78 -3.22 -5.57
CA PRO A 109 17.74 -3.47 -4.58
C PRO A 109 17.55 -2.33 -3.57
N VAL A 110 18.19 -1.17 -3.76
CA VAL A 110 18.01 -0.02 -2.87
C VAL A 110 16.61 0.58 -3.08
N PRO A 111 15.75 0.61 -2.04
CA PRO A 111 14.41 1.16 -2.15
C PRO A 111 14.44 2.69 -2.31
N THR A 112 13.48 3.23 -3.07
CA THR A 112 13.24 4.68 -3.14
C THR A 112 12.18 5.15 -2.15
N PHE A 113 11.40 4.22 -1.58
CA PHE A 113 10.47 4.48 -0.49
C PHE A 113 10.40 3.29 0.48
N SER A 114 10.04 3.59 1.73
CA SER A 114 9.86 2.60 2.79
C SER A 114 8.86 3.13 3.81
N PHE A 115 7.76 2.41 3.99
CA PHE A 115 6.70 2.75 4.93
C PHE A 115 6.50 1.62 5.93
N ALA A 116 6.59 1.93 7.21
CA ALA A 116 6.33 0.99 8.29
C ALA A 116 5.03 1.38 8.99
N CYS A 117 4.21 0.39 9.33
CA CYS A 117 3.06 0.63 10.19
C CYS A 117 3.50 0.90 11.63
N SER A 118 2.65 1.62 12.35
CA SER A 118 2.81 1.86 13.78
C SER A 118 2.77 0.56 14.57
N GLU A 119 3.29 0.58 15.79
CA GLU A 119 3.12 -0.57 16.69
C GLU A 119 1.63 -0.86 16.94
N GLY A 120 1.28 -2.13 17.02
CA GLY A 120 -0.11 -2.54 17.21
C GLY A 120 -1.04 -2.29 16.01
N HIS A 121 -0.48 -1.96 14.84
CA HIS A 121 -1.23 -1.72 13.60
C HIS A 121 -0.84 -2.72 12.50
N GLU A 122 -1.70 -2.83 11.50
CA GLU A 122 -1.43 -3.51 10.22
C GLU A 122 -1.64 -2.55 9.05
N ILE A 123 -0.96 -2.83 7.94
CA ILE A 123 -1.19 -2.14 6.66
C ILE A 123 -2.45 -2.71 6.00
N ILE A 124 -3.37 -1.84 5.61
CA ILE A 124 -4.63 -2.18 4.92
C ILE A 124 -4.77 -1.52 3.55
N GLY A 125 -3.78 -0.75 3.13
CA GLY A 125 -3.81 -0.11 1.83
C GLY A 125 -2.56 0.71 1.57
N THR A 126 -2.53 1.33 0.39
CA THR A 126 -1.47 2.24 -0.03
C THR A 126 -2.07 3.55 -0.47
N SER A 127 -1.45 4.65 -0.05
CA SER A 127 -1.87 5.98 -0.49
C SER A 127 -1.13 6.35 -1.78
N MET A 128 -1.88 6.79 -2.79
CA MET A 128 -1.35 7.14 -4.11
C MET A 128 -1.24 8.66 -4.26
N GLY A 129 -0.12 9.12 -4.81
CA GLY A 129 0.10 10.52 -5.16
C GLY A 129 -0.54 10.91 -6.50
N PRO A 130 -0.56 12.21 -6.85
CA PRO A 130 -1.15 12.69 -8.10
C PRO A 130 -0.51 12.11 -9.37
N GLY A 131 0.75 11.66 -9.29
CA GLY A 131 1.46 10.99 -10.38
C GLY A 131 1.28 9.48 -10.41
N GLY A 132 0.39 8.92 -9.57
CA GLY A 132 0.19 7.47 -9.47
C GLY A 132 1.31 6.73 -8.75
N GLU A 133 2.21 7.42 -8.06
CA GLU A 133 3.24 6.84 -7.21
C GLU A 133 2.71 6.51 -5.81
N ILE A 134 3.29 5.51 -5.15
CA ILE A 134 2.98 5.21 -3.75
C ILE A 134 3.68 6.25 -2.86
N ILE A 135 2.89 7.05 -2.14
CA ILE A 135 3.38 8.10 -1.23
C ILE A 135 3.19 7.75 0.24
N GLY A 136 2.49 6.65 0.55
CA GLY A 136 2.23 6.25 1.91
C GLY A 136 1.50 4.91 2.02
N ILE A 137 1.13 4.59 3.26
CA ILE A 137 0.33 3.42 3.61
C ILE A 137 -0.91 3.86 4.38
N GLU A 138 -1.98 3.10 4.20
CA GLU A 138 -3.14 3.14 5.06
C GLU A 138 -2.99 2.04 6.11
N GLN A 139 -3.30 2.36 7.36
CA GLN A 139 -3.11 1.44 8.48
C GLN A 139 -4.30 1.51 9.43
N ARG A 140 -4.56 0.41 10.14
CA ARG A 140 -5.54 0.34 11.21
C ARG A 140 -4.98 -0.40 12.41
N SER A 141 -5.57 -0.16 13.58
CA SER A 141 -5.21 -0.90 14.78
C SER A 141 -5.58 -2.37 14.63
N LEU A 142 -4.69 -3.25 15.11
CA LEU A 142 -4.97 -4.67 15.19
C LEU A 142 -6.15 -4.93 16.13
N PRO A 143 -7.01 -5.92 15.82
CA PRO A 143 -8.04 -6.35 16.75
C PRO A 143 -7.40 -6.82 18.06
N ARG A 144 -8.11 -6.66 19.19
CA ARG A 144 -7.61 -7.04 20.52
C ARG A 144 -7.12 -8.48 20.58
N SER A 145 -7.73 -9.39 19.84
CA SER A 145 -7.30 -10.79 19.72
C SER A 145 -5.87 -10.96 19.19
N ARG A 146 -5.37 -10.00 18.42
CA ARG A 146 -4.02 -9.98 17.83
C ARG A 146 -3.06 -9.03 18.55
N GLN A 147 -3.55 -8.23 19.50
CA GLN A 147 -2.71 -7.42 20.37
C GLN A 147 -2.13 -8.34 21.43
N ILE A 148 -0.97 -8.94 21.15
CA ILE A 148 -0.23 -9.71 22.15
C ILE A 148 0.15 -8.73 23.26
N ASN A 149 -0.36 -8.96 24.47
CA ASN A 149 0.05 -8.23 25.68
C ASN A 149 1.58 -8.38 25.81
N LYS A 150 2.30 -7.27 25.61
CA LYS A 150 3.73 -7.19 25.89
C LYS A 150 3.99 -7.31 27.39
#